data_AF-A0A956YCW5-F1
#
_entry.id   AF-A0A956YCW5-F1
#
_cell.length_a   1.000
_cell.length_b   1.000
_cell.length_c   1.000
_cell.angle_alpha   90.00
_cell.angle_beta   90.00
_cell.angle_gamma   90.00
#
_symmetry.space_group_name_H-M   'P 1'
#
loop_
_entity.id
_entity.type
_entity.pdbx_description
1 polymer ?
#
loop_
_entity_poly.entity_id
_entity_poly.type
_entity_poly.pdbx_seq_one_letter_code
_entity_poly.pdbx_strand_id
1 'polypeptide(L)'
;GQYCMNGITRGKVIEVCQEKGIPVFQKNFSLTDVYDADEAFVTGTFAGLIPVRAVDGRSIGDGHSQPMTDHLRELYHAKIEAAVG
;
A
#
# COMPACT_ATOMS: atom_id res chain seq x y z
N GLY A 1 -12.18 -0.99 0.83
CA GLY A 1 -13.53 -0.42 0.92
C GLY A 1 -14.54 -1.42 0.41
N GLN A 2 -15.81 -1.22 0.75
CA GLN A 2 -16.92 -2.12 0.39
C GLN A 2 -17.07 -2.39 -1.12
N TYR A 3 -16.53 -1.53 -1.98
CA TYR A 3 -16.67 -1.60 -3.43
C TYR A 3 -15.33 -1.77 -4.17
N CYS A 4 -14.24 -2.07 -3.46
CA CYS A 4 -12.93 -2.27 -4.09
C CYS A 4 -12.81 -3.70 -4.63
N MET A 5 -12.24 -3.86 -5.83
CA MET A 5 -11.89 -5.17 -6.36
C MET A 5 -10.89 -5.90 -5.44
N ASN A 6 -11.05 -7.21 -5.33
CA ASN A 6 -10.11 -8.09 -4.64
C ASN A 6 -8.84 -8.33 -5.49
N GLY A 7 -8.04 -7.29 -5.67
CA GLY A 7 -6.81 -7.36 -6.45
C GLY A 7 -5.79 -8.33 -5.84
N ILE A 8 -5.11 -9.11 -6.69
CA ILE A 8 -4.10 -10.10 -6.26
C ILE A 8 -2.94 -9.44 -5.52
N THR A 9 -2.34 -8.40 -6.09
CA THR A 9 -1.25 -7.64 -5.45
C THR A 9 -1.68 -7.08 -4.09
N ARG A 10 -2.89 -6.52 -3.99
CA ARG A 10 -3.48 -6.07 -2.72
C ARG A 10 -3.57 -7.21 -1.71
N GLY A 11 -4.07 -8.37 -2.12
CA GLY A 11 -4.15 -9.55 -1.27
C GLY A 11 -2.78 -9.97 -0.72
N LYS A 12 -1.76 -10.01 -1.60
CA LYS A 12 -0.39 -10.36 -1.19
C LYS A 12 0.24 -9.36 -0.24
N VAL A 13 0.00 -8.05 -0.41
CA VAL A 13 0.45 -7.04 0.56
C VAL A 13 -0.22 -7.23 1.92
N ILE A 14 -1.52 -7.53 1.95
CA ILE A 14 -2.23 -7.80 3.21
C ILE A 14 -1.67 -9.06 3.90
N GLU A 15 -1.42 -10.13 3.15
CA GLU A 15 -0.78 -11.36 3.65
C GLU A 15 0.60 -11.05 4.25
N VAL A 16 1.45 -10.28 3.54
CA VAL A 16 2.75 -9.83 4.04
C VAL A 16 2.61 -9.12 5.39
N CYS A 17 1.69 -8.17 5.49
CA CYS A 17 1.50 -7.42 6.72
C CYS A 17 1.10 -8.34 7.88
N GLN A 18 0.18 -9.29 7.63
CA GLN A 18 -0.24 -10.27 8.63
C GLN A 18 0.93 -11.15 9.09
N GLU A 19 1.74 -11.65 8.14
CA GLU A 19 2.93 -12.47 8.42
C GLU A 19 4.02 -11.74 9.21
N LYS A 20 4.14 -10.42 9.01
CA LYS A 20 5.14 -9.57 9.68
C LYS A 20 4.60 -8.85 10.92
N GLY A 21 3.35 -9.07 11.29
CA GLY A 21 2.72 -8.40 12.44
C GLY A 21 2.51 -6.90 12.24
N ILE A 22 2.45 -6.43 10.99
CA ILE A 22 2.14 -5.03 10.65
C ILE A 22 0.61 -4.86 10.72
N PRO A 23 0.08 -3.92 11.53
CA PRO A 23 -1.35 -3.71 11.64
C PRO A 23 -2.01 -3.36 10.30
N VAL A 24 -3.08 -4.06 9.94
CA VAL A 24 -3.85 -3.79 8.73
C VAL A 24 -5.33 -3.71 9.05
N PHE A 25 -5.96 -2.63 8.60
CA PHE A 25 -7.38 -2.39 8.76
C PHE A 25 -8.06 -2.27 7.39
N GLN A 26 -8.91 -3.25 7.07
CA GLN A 26 -9.77 -3.17 5.89
C GLN A 26 -11.06 -2.44 6.26
N LYS A 27 -11.06 -1.12 6.07
CA LYS A 27 -12.22 -0.26 6.37
C LYS A 27 -12.57 0.65 5.20
N ASN A 28 -13.74 1.29 5.30
CA ASN A 28 -14.03 2.48 4.50
C ASN A 28 -13.26 3.66 5.10
N PHE A 29 -12.79 4.55 4.24
CA PHE A 29 -12.12 5.80 4.61
C PHE A 29 -12.66 6.93 3.71
N SER A 30 -12.62 8.14 4.22
CA SER A 30 -13.03 9.37 3.55
C SER A 30 -11.88 9.99 2.76
N LEU A 31 -12.16 10.96 1.89
CA LEU A 31 -11.09 11.74 1.24
C LEU A 31 -10.26 12.54 2.25
N THR A 32 -10.87 13.01 3.33
CA THR A 32 -10.15 13.68 4.43
C THR A 32 -9.13 12.75 5.08
N ASP A 33 -9.47 11.47 5.31
CA ASP A 33 -8.50 10.49 5.81
C ASP A 33 -7.32 10.29 4.84
N VAL A 34 -7.54 10.42 3.52
CA VAL A 34 -6.48 10.33 2.51
C VAL A 34 -5.60 11.57 2.53
N TYR A 35 -6.18 12.76 2.57
CA TYR A 35 -5.43 14.01 2.59
C TYR A 35 -4.57 14.15 3.86
N ASP A 36 -5.02 13.57 4.97
CA ASP A 36 -4.31 13.61 6.26
C ASP A 36 -3.37 12.40 6.46
N ALA A 37 -3.23 11.50 5.48
CA ALA A 37 -2.37 10.33 5.59
C ALA A 37 -0.88 10.72 5.53
N ASP A 38 -0.05 10.04 6.35
CA ASP A 38 1.40 10.15 6.29
C ASP A 38 1.95 9.62 4.95
N GLU A 39 1.36 8.54 4.44
CA GLU A 39 1.73 7.89 3.19
C GLU A 39 0.52 7.32 2.47
N ALA A 40 0.56 7.31 1.14
CA ALA A 40 -0.41 6.62 0.30
C ALA A 40 0.28 5.92 -0.87
N PHE A 41 -0.27 4.80 -1.30
CA PHE A 41 0.21 4.05 -2.46
C PHE A 41 -0.93 3.31 -3.17
N VAL A 42 -0.70 2.92 -4.41
CA VAL A 42 -1.59 2.07 -5.20
C VAL A 42 -0.91 0.72 -5.46
N THR A 43 -1.73 -0.33 -5.58
CA THR A 43 -1.26 -1.68 -5.90
C THR A 43 -1.65 -2.08 -7.32
N GLY A 44 -0.74 -2.69 -8.08
CA GLY A 44 -1.05 -3.26 -9.40
C GLY A 44 -0.04 -4.31 -9.82
N THR A 45 -0.42 -5.20 -10.74
CA THR A 45 0.41 -6.35 -11.16
C THR A 45 1.78 -5.93 -11.68
N PHE A 46 1.85 -4.89 -12.52
CA PHE A 46 3.10 -4.51 -13.19
C PHE A 46 4.11 -3.85 -12.25
N ALA A 47 3.66 -2.92 -11.42
CA ALA A 47 4.55 -2.09 -10.61
C ALA A 47 4.56 -2.45 -9.12
N GLY A 48 3.79 -3.46 -8.71
CA GLY A 48 3.66 -3.83 -7.30
C GLY A 48 2.99 -2.72 -6.49
N LEU A 49 3.81 -1.92 -5.79
CA LEU A 49 3.40 -0.80 -4.95
C LEU A 49 4.00 0.50 -5.51
N ILE A 50 3.14 1.37 -6.03
CA ILE A 50 3.53 2.71 -6.50
C ILE A 50 3.08 3.75 -5.46
N PRO A 51 3.99 4.60 -4.97
CA PRO A 51 3.61 5.66 -4.05
C PRO A 51 2.79 6.77 -4.72
N VAL A 52 1.88 7.34 -3.96
CA VAL A 52 1.07 8.50 -4.33
C VAL A 52 1.65 9.73 -3.62
N ARG A 53 2.13 10.70 -4.41
CA ARG A 53 2.68 11.95 -3.87
C ARG A 53 1.62 13.02 -3.60
N ALA A 54 0.54 13.01 -4.36
CA ALA A 54 -0.54 13.98 -4.23
C ALA A 54 -1.88 13.41 -4.68
N VAL A 55 -2.96 13.90 -4.07
CA VAL A 55 -4.35 13.64 -4.45
C VAL A 55 -5.06 14.99 -4.54
N ASP A 56 -5.74 15.25 -5.66
CA ASP A 56 -6.47 16.52 -5.91
C ASP A 56 -5.61 17.78 -5.71
N GLY A 57 -4.33 17.70 -6.08
CA GLY A 57 -3.37 18.81 -5.94
C GLY A 57 -2.86 19.02 -4.52
N ARG A 58 -3.23 18.18 -3.56
CA ARG A 58 -2.73 18.20 -2.17
C ARG A 58 -1.64 17.15 -2.00
N SER A 59 -0.49 17.54 -1.48
CA SER A 59 0.58 16.60 -1.14
C SER A 59 0.11 15.64 -0.03
N ILE A 60 0.52 14.37 -0.13
CA ILE A 60 0.35 13.38 0.93
C ILE A 60 1.62 13.34 1.76
N GLY A 61 1.49 13.34 3.09
CA GLY A 61 2.61 13.44 4.01
C GLY A 61 3.48 14.67 3.76
N ASP A 62 4.79 14.50 3.90
CA ASP A 62 5.78 15.55 3.60
C ASP A 62 6.15 15.65 2.10
N GLY A 63 5.53 14.82 1.25
CA GLY A 63 5.79 14.76 -0.19
C GLY A 63 7.08 14.05 -0.61
N HIS A 64 7.90 13.56 0.32
CA HIS A 64 9.24 13.05 0.06
C HIS A 64 9.53 11.69 0.71
N SER A 65 9.24 11.53 2.01
CA SER A 65 9.60 10.37 2.82
C SER A 65 8.48 9.33 2.80
N GLN A 66 8.82 8.07 2.48
CA GLN A 66 7.84 6.96 2.35
C GLN A 66 8.35 5.65 2.96
N PRO A 67 8.84 5.67 4.21
CA PRO A 67 9.49 4.52 4.83
C PRO A 67 8.59 3.29 4.91
N MET A 68 7.29 3.46 5.12
CA MET A 68 6.37 2.32 5.20
C MET A 68 6.05 1.75 3.83
N THR A 69 5.84 2.59 2.83
CA THR A 69 5.61 2.14 1.45
C THR A 69 6.84 1.42 0.90
N ASP A 70 8.05 1.92 1.17
CA ASP A 70 9.30 1.28 0.75
C ASP A 70 9.49 -0.06 1.45
N HIS A 71 9.27 -0.11 2.78
CA HIS A 71 9.33 -1.35 3.54
C HIS A 71 8.35 -2.41 3.02
N LEU A 72 7.11 -2.02 2.73
CA LEU A 72 6.10 -2.92 2.17
C LEU A 72 6.46 -3.40 0.76
N ARG A 73 7.14 -2.56 -0.04
CA ARG A 73 7.61 -2.93 -1.38
C ARG A 73 8.67 -4.01 -1.32
N GLU A 74 9.64 -3.87 -0.42
CA GLU A 74 10.70 -4.86 -0.17
C GLU A 74 10.10 -6.21 0.26
N LEU A 75 9.21 -6.18 1.25
CA LEU A 75 8.55 -7.38 1.75
C LEU A 75 7.69 -8.07 0.70
N TYR A 76 6.97 -7.29 -0.12
CA TYR A 76 6.19 -7.81 -1.23
C TYR A 76 7.09 -8.50 -2.28
N HIS A 77 8.19 -7.87 -2.69
CA HIS A 77 9.13 -8.47 -3.64
C HIS A 77 9.71 -9.79 -3.09
N ALA A 78 10.16 -9.81 -1.84
CA ALA A 78 10.67 -11.02 -1.21
C ALA A 78 9.61 -12.16 -1.19
N LYS A 79 8.34 -11.83 -0.96
CA LYS A 79 7.24 -12.81 -1.01
C LYS A 79 7.02 -13.36 -2.43
N ILE A 80 7.11 -12.53 -3.46
CA ILE A 80 6.94 -12.97 -4.85
C ILE A 80 8.12 -13.86 -5.28
N GLU A 81 9.35 -13.47 -4.95
CA GLU A 81 10.54 -14.29 -5.24
C GLU A 81 10.46 -15.67 -4.59
N ALA A 82 10.04 -15.75 -3.33
CA ALA A 82 9.85 -17.00 -2.62
C ALA A 82 8.72 -17.89 -3.18
N ALA A 83 7.81 -17.35 -3.99
CA ALA A 83 6.73 -18.10 -4.62
C ALA A 83 7.09 -18.63 -6.03
N VAL A 84 8.21 -18.17 -6.59
CA VAL A 84 8.71 -18.58 -7.92
C VAL A 84 9.88 -19.55 -7.82
N GLY A 85 10.53 -19.65 -6.65
CA GLY A 85 11.52 -20.70 -6.32
C GLY A 85 10.88 -21.95 -5.75
#